data_AF-A0A971MLH2-F1
#
_entry.id   AF-A0A971MLH2-F1
#
_cell.length_a   1.000
_cell.length_b   1.000
_cell.length_c   1.000
_cell.angle_alpha   90.00
_cell.angle_beta   90.00
_cell.angle_gamma   90.00
#
_symmetry.space_group_name_H-M   'P 1'
#
loop_
_entity.id
_entity.type
_entity.pdbx_description
1 polymer ?
#
loop_
_entity_poly.entity_id
_entity_poly.type
_entity_poly.pdbx_seq_one_letter_code
_entity_poly.pdbx_strand_id
1 'polypeptide(L)'
;MGELVFVYGTLMRGEGNYRRFFQGNPEVEFVDEGVAEGLGLYNVTKYYPGAVREEGAFTKGEVFRVSRRVLRKLDRLEDEGDLYIRQKMQVRLKSGTTVEAWVYLWNRRPDPRTRVWENEQPWCSPGPTGKGAV
;
A
#
# COMPACT_ATOMS: atom_id res chain seq x y z
N MET A 1 -8.96 7.61 19.35
CA MET A 1 -7.62 7.08 18.99
C MET A 1 -7.66 6.64 17.54
N GLY A 2 -6.75 7.19 16.73
CA GLY A 2 -6.54 6.76 15.34
C GLY A 2 -5.47 5.67 15.26
N GLU A 3 -5.49 4.92 14.18
CA GLU A 3 -4.53 3.86 13.85
C GLU A 3 -3.66 4.33 12.68
N LEU A 4 -2.39 3.95 12.64
CA LEU A 4 -1.54 4.21 11.49
C LEU A 4 -1.71 3.09 10.46
N VAL A 5 -1.83 3.46 9.20
CA VAL A 5 -1.90 2.55 8.05
C VAL A 5 -0.85 2.98 7.05
N PHE A 6 -0.04 2.04 6.59
CA PHE A 6 0.88 2.23 5.49
C PHE A 6 0.29 1.65 4.21
N VAL A 7 0.20 2.49 3.19
CA VAL A 7 -0.36 2.16 1.88
C VAL A 7 0.72 2.28 0.81
N TYR A 8 0.71 1.35 -0.14
CA TYR A 8 1.79 1.19 -1.13
C TYR A 8 1.25 0.99 -2.55
N GLY A 9 -0.05 1.24 -2.77
CA GLY A 9 -0.74 0.96 -4.02
C GLY A 9 -1.93 1.90 -4.25
N THR A 10 -3.08 1.36 -4.62
CA THR A 10 -4.27 2.13 -5.05
C THR A 10 -4.84 3.14 -4.02
N LEU A 11 -4.43 3.05 -2.76
CA LEU A 11 -4.79 3.99 -1.68
C LEU A 11 -3.79 5.16 -1.53
N MET A 12 -2.69 5.18 -2.28
CA MET A 12 -1.73 6.29 -2.32
C MET A 12 -2.32 7.52 -2.98
N ARG A 13 -1.85 8.72 -2.62
CA ARG A 13 -2.30 9.99 -3.22
C ARG A 13 -2.18 9.95 -4.74
N GLY A 14 -3.24 10.37 -5.41
CA GLY A 14 -3.35 10.37 -6.87
C GLY A 14 -4.13 9.17 -7.42
N GLU A 15 -4.19 8.07 -6.68
CA GLU A 15 -4.82 6.82 -7.09
C GLU A 15 -6.35 6.79 -6.87
N GLY A 16 -7.02 5.83 -7.52
CA GLY A 16 -8.48 5.73 -7.53
C GLY A 16 -9.10 5.49 -6.15
N ASN A 17 -8.53 4.59 -5.34
CA ASN A 17 -9.08 4.29 -4.01
C ASN A 17 -8.77 5.41 -3.01
N TYR A 18 -7.67 6.16 -3.17
CA TYR A 18 -7.43 7.38 -2.38
C TYR A 18 -8.59 8.37 -2.53
N ARG A 19 -9.02 8.66 -3.77
CA ARG A 19 -10.13 9.59 -4.02
C ARG A 19 -11.44 9.13 -3.39
N ARG A 20 -11.67 7.81 -3.37
CA ARG A 20 -12.90 7.21 -2.84
C ARG A 20 -12.94 7.15 -1.31
N PHE A 21 -11.82 6.87 -0.66
CA PHE A 21 -11.80 6.57 0.79
C PHE A 21 -11.14 7.65 1.64
N PHE A 22 -10.13 8.36 1.11
CA PHE A 22 -9.27 9.26 1.88
C PHE A 22 -9.51 10.73 1.54
N GLN A 23 -9.69 11.07 0.26
CA GLN A 23 -9.80 12.47 -0.15
C GLN A 23 -11.02 13.16 0.50
N GLY A 24 -10.76 14.25 1.23
CA GLY A 24 -11.79 15.04 1.91
C GLY A 24 -12.41 14.35 3.13
N ASN A 25 -11.91 13.19 3.55
CA ASN A 25 -12.42 12.48 4.71
C ASN A 25 -11.74 13.01 5.99
N PRO A 26 -12.48 13.64 6.93
CA PRO A 26 -11.89 14.22 8.14
C PRO A 26 -11.38 13.16 9.14
N GLU A 27 -11.70 11.88 8.93
CA GLU A 27 -11.16 10.77 9.72
C GLU A 27 -9.84 10.23 9.18
N VAL A 28 -9.27 10.85 8.14
CA VAL A 28 -8.04 10.47 7.47
C VAL A 28 -7.09 11.66 7.43
N GLU A 29 -5.87 11.43 7.90
CA GLU A 29 -4.82 12.43 7.94
C GLU A 29 -3.55 11.83 7.33
N PHE A 30 -2.98 12.51 6.33
CA PHE A 30 -1.66 12.15 5.81
C PHE A 30 -0.60 12.44 6.88
N VAL A 31 0.26 11.46 7.17
CA VAL A 31 1.31 11.59 8.18
C VAL A 31 2.65 11.86 7.52
N ASP A 32 3.14 10.94 6.69
CA ASP A 32 4.43 11.07 6.00
C ASP A 32 4.53 10.04 4.85
N GLU A 33 5.51 10.21 3.99
CA GLU A 33 6.01 9.12 3.13
C GLU A 33 6.86 8.15 3.98
N GLY A 34 6.91 6.88 3.60
CA GLY A 34 7.65 5.88 4.36
C GLY A 34 8.12 4.68 3.56
N VAL A 35 8.98 3.88 4.20
CA VAL A 35 9.52 2.63 3.69
C VAL A 35 9.25 1.52 4.70
N ALA A 36 8.56 0.47 4.25
CA ALA A 36 8.38 -0.76 5.01
C ALA A 36 9.45 -1.77 4.58
N GLU A 37 10.34 -2.10 5.51
CA GLU A 37 11.44 -3.07 5.30
C GLU A 37 10.91 -4.51 5.37
N GLY A 38 11.54 -5.43 4.66
CA GLY A 38 11.16 -6.84 4.62
C GLY A 38 9.94 -7.14 3.76
N LEU A 39 9.58 -6.24 2.83
CA LEU A 39 8.42 -6.37 1.94
C LEU A 39 8.81 -6.21 0.48
N GLY A 40 8.58 -7.26 -0.31
CA GLY A 40 8.66 -7.22 -1.76
C GLY A 40 7.30 -6.86 -2.37
N LEU A 41 7.30 -6.03 -3.42
CA LEU A 41 6.10 -5.53 -4.07
C LEU A 41 5.89 -6.19 -5.44
N TYR A 42 4.65 -6.59 -5.74
CA TYR A 42 4.31 -7.31 -6.96
C TYR A 42 3.01 -6.78 -7.58
N ASN A 43 2.92 -6.73 -8.91
CA ASN A 43 1.67 -6.53 -9.61
C ASN A 43 0.84 -7.83 -9.61
N VAL A 44 0.13 -8.08 -8.51
CA VAL A 44 -0.68 -9.30 -8.31
C VAL A 44 -1.90 -9.34 -9.24
N THR A 45 -2.33 -8.19 -9.74
CA THR A 45 -3.27 -8.06 -10.86
C THR A 45 -2.87 -6.91 -11.78
N LYS A 46 -3.62 -6.72 -12.87
CA LYS A 46 -3.47 -5.56 -13.77
C LYS A 46 -3.75 -4.22 -13.08
N TYR A 47 -4.48 -4.22 -11.95
CA TYR A 47 -5.07 -3.00 -11.40
C TYR A 47 -4.55 -2.62 -10.01
N TYR A 48 -3.93 -3.55 -9.29
CA TYR A 48 -3.45 -3.29 -7.94
C TYR A 48 -2.24 -4.16 -7.59
N PRO A 49 -1.33 -3.64 -6.75
CA PRO A 49 -0.17 -4.38 -6.29
C PRO A 49 -0.50 -5.17 -5.01
N GLY A 50 0.37 -6.11 -4.67
CA GLY A 50 0.36 -6.80 -3.39
C GLY A 50 1.77 -6.88 -2.82
N ALA A 51 1.91 -6.53 -1.54
CA ALA A 51 3.17 -6.68 -0.80
C ALA A 51 3.22 -8.05 -0.13
N VAL A 52 4.35 -8.73 -0.22
CA VAL A 52 4.62 -10.01 0.46
C VAL A 52 5.89 -9.90 1.30
N ARG A 53 5.99 -10.71 2.35
CA ARG A 53 7.21 -10.77 3.16
C ARG A 53 8.36 -11.28 2.31
N GLU A 54 9.44 -10.50 2.28
CA GLU A 54 10.64 -10.83 1.55
C GLU A 54 11.86 -10.18 2.22
N GLU A 55 12.77 -11.01 2.71
CA GLU A 55 13.96 -10.55 3.42
C GLU A 55 14.90 -9.78 2.49
N GLY A 56 15.40 -8.62 2.96
CA GLY A 56 16.28 -7.75 2.19
C GLY A 56 15.58 -6.85 1.16
N ALA A 57 14.27 -7.01 0.95
CA ALA A 57 13.47 -6.13 0.11
C ALA A 57 12.81 -5.01 0.91
N PHE A 58 12.37 -3.95 0.23
CA PHE A 58 11.55 -2.92 0.85
C PHE A 58 10.47 -2.38 -0.08
N THR A 59 9.41 -1.86 0.55
CA THR A 59 8.28 -1.24 -0.15
C THR A 59 8.15 0.24 0.26
N LYS A 60 8.17 1.15 -0.71
CA LYS A 60 7.88 2.58 -0.52
C LYS A 60 6.39 2.85 -0.59
N GLY A 61 5.93 3.80 0.20
CA GLY A 61 4.53 4.17 0.25
C GLY A 61 4.27 5.39 1.12
N GLU A 62 3.04 5.50 1.60
CA GLU A 62 2.55 6.62 2.38
C GLU A 62 1.92 6.11 3.68
N VAL A 63 2.08 6.86 4.76
CA VAL A 63 1.47 6.59 6.05
C VAL A 63 0.33 7.57 6.30
N PHE A 64 -0.81 7.03 6.67
CA PHE A 64 -1.99 7.78 7.06
C PHE A 64 -2.40 7.40 8.47
N ARG A 65 -2.92 8.38 9.21
CA ARG A 65 -3.67 8.15 10.44
C ARG A 65 -5.13 8.07 10.09
N VAL A 66 -5.78 6.98 10.48
CA VAL A 66 -7.19 6.72 10.17
C VAL A 66 -7.97 6.37 11.42
N SER A 67 -9.27 6.69 11.46
CA SER A 67 -10.13 6.18 12.51
C SER A 67 -10.33 4.66 12.38
N ARG A 68 -10.70 4.00 13.48
CA ARG A 68 -11.11 2.57 13.44
C ARG A 68 -12.27 2.30 12.47
N ARG A 69 -13.13 3.30 12.22
CA ARG A 69 -14.24 3.17 11.26
C ARG A 69 -13.72 3.11 9.83
N VAL A 70 -12.76 3.97 9.48
CA VAL A 70 -12.09 3.94 8.18
C VAL A 70 -11.30 2.65 8.03
N LEU A 71 -10.57 2.25 9.06
CA LEU A 71 -9.79 1.01 9.04
C LEU A 71 -10.67 -0.23 8.71
N ARG A 72 -11.86 -0.35 9.31
CA ARG A 72 -12.82 -1.43 8.95
C ARG A 72 -13.38 -1.34 7.53
N LYS A 73 -13.44 -0.15 6.93
CA LYS A 73 -13.83 0.00 5.52
C LYS A 73 -12.72 -0.51 4.60
N LEU A 74 -11.46 -0.29 4.99
CA LEU A 74 -10.30 -0.83 4.29
C LEU A 74 -10.27 -2.36 4.41
N ASP A 75 -10.56 -2.93 5.58
CA ASP A 75 -10.66 -4.40 5.75
C ASP A 75 -11.64 -5.02 4.74
N ARG A 76 -12.77 -4.36 4.49
CA ARG A 76 -13.77 -4.82 3.50
C ARG A 76 -13.33 -4.60 2.05
N LEU A 77 -12.56 -3.54 1.79
CA LEU A 77 -12.03 -3.24 0.45
C LEU A 77 -10.99 -4.28 0.04
N GLU A 78 -10.11 -4.64 0.97
CA GLU A 78 -8.97 -5.54 0.76
C GLU A 78 -9.33 -7.01 1.06
N ASP A 79 -10.61 -7.32 1.30
CA ASP A 79 -11.11 -8.66 1.64
C ASP A 79 -10.22 -9.35 2.70
N GLU A 80 -10.07 -8.66 3.84
CA GLU A 80 -9.16 -9.04 4.91
C GLU A 80 -9.48 -10.45 5.45
N GLY A 81 -8.46 -11.31 5.49
CA GLY A 81 -8.57 -12.72 5.84
C GLY A 81 -8.65 -13.67 4.65
N ASP A 82 -8.94 -13.17 3.43
CA ASP A 82 -8.89 -13.94 2.19
C ASP A 82 -7.83 -13.39 1.24
N LEU A 83 -8.05 -12.21 0.63
CA LEU A 83 -7.13 -11.65 -0.37
C LEU A 83 -5.88 -11.06 0.27
N TYR A 84 -6.08 -10.31 1.36
CA TYR A 84 -4.99 -9.73 2.12
C TYR A 84 -5.09 -10.10 3.60
N ILE A 85 -3.95 -10.17 4.28
CA ILE A 85 -3.85 -10.28 5.73
C ILE A 85 -3.35 -8.97 6.27
N ARG A 86 -4.07 -8.37 7.22
CA ARG A 86 -3.62 -7.14 7.84
C ARG A 86 -2.63 -7.44 8.96
N GLN A 87 -1.45 -6.83 8.89
CA GLN A 87 -0.39 -7.03 9.87
C GLN A 87 0.30 -5.72 10.24
N LYS A 88 0.74 -5.61 11.50
CA LYS A 88 1.57 -4.50 11.93
C LYS A 88 3.02 -4.69 11.48
N MET A 89 3.58 -3.67 10.85
CA MET A 89 4.96 -3.65 10.36
C MET A 89 5.64 -2.36 10.79
N GLN A 90 6.97 -2.41 10.90
CA GLN A 90 7.80 -1.24 11.13
C GLN A 90 7.97 -0.47 9.81
N VAL A 91 7.69 0.82 9.84
CA VAL A 91 7.80 1.72 8.70
C VAL A 91 8.71 2.88 9.07
N ARG A 92 9.81 3.02 8.33
CA ARG A 92 10.71 4.17 8.45
C ARG A 92 10.10 5.34 7.68
N LEU A 93 9.65 6.36 8.39
CA LEU A 93 9.14 7.59 7.80
C LEU A 93 10.28 8.40 7.19
N LYS A 94 9.96 9.24 6.19
CA LYS A 94 10.90 10.15 5.56
C LYS A 94 11.51 11.16 6.53
N SER A 95 10.75 11.56 7.56
CA SER A 95 11.23 12.35 8.69
C SER A 95 12.32 11.67 9.54
N GLY A 96 12.61 10.39 9.30
CA GLY A 96 13.63 9.61 10.02
C GLY A 96 13.11 8.85 11.24
N THR A 97 11.85 9.04 11.62
CA THR A 97 11.20 8.29 12.70
C THR A 97 10.72 6.93 12.20
N THR A 98 10.83 5.89 13.03
CA THR A 98 10.20 4.59 12.73
C THR A 98 8.90 4.46 13.51
N VAL A 99 7.83 4.04 12.82
CA VAL A 99 6.51 3.84 13.42
C VAL A 99 5.98 2.44 13.12
N GLU A 100 5.12 1.95 13.98
CA GLU A 100 4.36 0.72 13.72
C GLU A 100 3.04 1.08 13.02
N ALA A 101 2.80 0.53 11.83
CA ALA A 101 1.61 0.77 11.04
C ALA A 101 0.99 -0.53 10.53
N TRP A 102 -0.33 -0.52 10.35
CA TRP A 102 -1.04 -1.61 9.68
C TRP A 102 -0.70 -1.62 8.18
N VAL A 103 -0.40 -2.80 7.67
CA VAL A 103 -0.11 -3.08 6.27
C VAL A 103 -1.00 -4.25 5.84
N TYR A 104 -1.61 -4.15 4.66
CA TYR A 104 -2.30 -5.28 4.04
C TYR A 104 -1.28 -6.09 3.26
N LEU A 105 -1.07 -7.35 3.60
CA LEU A 105 -0.12 -8.24 2.92
C LEU A 105 -0.88 -9.18 2.02
N TRP A 106 -0.40 -9.36 0.78
CA TRP A 106 -1.01 -10.27 -0.17
C TRP A 106 -0.94 -11.70 0.36
N ASN A 107 -2.10 -12.36 0.44
CA ASN A 107 -2.24 -13.67 1.07
C ASN A 107 -2.09 -14.84 0.09
N ARG A 108 -1.58 -14.59 -1.12
CA ARG A 108 -1.37 -15.62 -2.14
C ARG A 108 0.07 -15.56 -2.66
N ARG A 109 0.49 -16.58 -3.40
CA ARG A 109 1.81 -16.57 -4.03
C ARG A 109 1.78 -15.61 -5.25
N PRO A 110 2.60 -14.54 -5.28
CA PRO A 110 2.66 -13.66 -6.44
C PRO A 110 3.45 -14.32 -7.58
N ASP A 111 3.25 -13.84 -8.81
CA ASP A 111 4.09 -14.22 -9.95
C ASP A 111 5.43 -13.47 -9.85
N PRO A 112 6.58 -14.16 -9.73
CA PRO A 112 7.89 -13.53 -9.62
C PRO A 112 8.22 -12.55 -10.76
N ARG A 113 7.62 -12.75 -11.94
CA ARG A 113 7.83 -11.88 -13.13
C ARG A 113 7.14 -10.53 -13.02
N THR A 114 6.20 -10.39 -12.09
CA THR A 114 5.41 -9.17 -11.87
C THR A 114 5.99 -8.26 -10.78
N ARG A 115 7.20 -8.57 -10.32
CA ARG A 115 7.88 -7.79 -9.28
C ARG A 115 8.03 -6.32 -9.69
N VAL A 116 7.80 -5.44 -8.72
CA VAL A 116 8.03 -4.00 -8.81
C VAL A 116 9.27 -3.69 -7.99
N TRP A 117 10.39 -3.47 -8.68
CA TRP A 117 11.68 -3.27 -8.03
C TRP A 117 11.75 -1.91 -7.32
N GLU A 118 12.64 -1.79 -6.35
CA GLU A 118 12.74 -0.66 -5.44
C GLU A 118 13.01 0.68 -6.16
N ASN A 119 13.66 0.63 -7.32
CA ASN A 119 13.89 1.77 -8.21
C ASN A 119 12.65 2.16 -9.05
N GLU A 120 11.66 1.29 -9.17
CA GLU A 120 10.39 1.52 -9.86
C GLU A 120 9.27 1.94 -8.91
N GLN A 121 9.55 1.94 -7.60
CA GLN A 121 8.63 2.35 -6.55
C GLN A 121 8.71 3.86 -6.25
N PRO A 122 7.63 4.49 -5.76
CA PRO A 122 6.36 3.88 -5.35
C PRO A 122 5.52 3.35 -6.53
N TRP A 123 4.63 2.41 -6.24
CA TRP A 123 3.72 1.89 -7.25
C TRP A 123 2.80 2.98 -7.78
N CYS A 124 2.64 3.01 -9.10
CA CYS A 124 1.64 3.81 -9.77
C CYS A 124 0.74 2.88 -10.57
N SER A 125 -0.56 3.17 -10.61
CA SER A 125 -1.45 2.45 -11.50
C SER A 125 -0.95 2.56 -12.94
N PRO A 126 -0.91 1.45 -13.70
CA PRO A 126 -0.60 1.54 -15.11
C PRO A 126 -1.65 2.45 -15.75
N GLY A 127 -1.21 3.58 -16.30
CA GLY A 127 -2.09 4.49 -17.03
C GLY A 127 -2.82 3.74 -18.15
N PRO A 128 -3.93 4.29 -18.70
CA PRO A 128 -4.53 3.71 -19.89
C PRO A 128 -3.40 3.57 -20.92
N THR A 129 -3.12 2.33 -21.34
CA THR A 129 -2.03 1.99 -22.25
C THR A 129 -2.19 2.79 -23.54
N GLY A 130 -1.57 3.97 -23.58
CA GLY A 130 -1.45 4.79 -24.76
C GLY A 130 -0.07 4.61 -25.34
N LYS A 131 0.22 3.42 -25.88
CA LYS A 131 1.18 3.19 -26.97
C LYS A 131 0.81 1.90 -27.68
N GLY A 132 -0.04 2.01 -28.70
CA GLY A 132 0.06 1.11 -29.84
C GLY A 132 1.45 1.32 -30.42
N ALA A 133 2.30 0.31 -30.28
CA ALA A 133 3.46 0.18 -31.13
C ALA A 133 2.96 -0.30 -32.50
N VAL A 134 2.98 0.61 -33.47
CA VAL A 134 3.27 0.36 -34.89
C VAL A 134 3.82 1.64 -35.48
#